data_AF-A0AA96CYA8-F1
#
_entry.id   AF-A0AA96CYA8-F1
#
_cell.length_a   1.000
_cell.length_b   1.000
_cell.length_c   1.000
_cell.angle_alpha   90.00
_cell.angle_beta   90.00
_cell.angle_gamma   90.00
#
_symmetry.space_group_name_H-M   'P 1'
#
loop_
_entity.id
_entity.type
_entity.pdbx_description
1 polymer ?
#
loop_
_entity_poly.entity_id
_entity_poly.type
_entity_poly.pdbx_seq_one_letter_code
_entity_poly.pdbx_strand_id
1 'polypeptide(L)'
;MKTLTIDIQDSFLKEFLNFVQKNQNKILVRNSSDYEDIYFDDRKKQLQKIREDIKDGKEKLYSIDEFEKRFDLFEKEIDKKYAN
;
A
#
# COMPACT_ATOMS: atom_id res chain seq x y z
N MET A 1 21.10 -14.67 -16.46
CA MET A 1 19.71 -15.09 -16.69
C MET A 1 18.96 -13.95 -17.37
N LYS A 2 18.13 -14.23 -18.37
CA LYS A 2 17.21 -13.24 -18.96
C LYS A 2 15.83 -13.45 -18.33
N THR A 3 15.15 -12.37 -17.97
CA THR A 3 13.80 -12.41 -17.38
C THR A 3 12.78 -12.03 -18.44
N LEU A 4 11.66 -12.75 -18.48
CA LEU A 4 10.55 -12.49 -19.39
C LEU A 4 9.25 -12.50 -18.60
N THR A 5 8.42 -11.48 -18.77
CA THR A 5 7.04 -11.45 -18.29
C THR A 5 6.13 -12.00 -19.37
N ILE A 6 5.19 -12.87 -19.01
CA ILE A 6 4.27 -13.52 -19.95
C ILE A 6 2.85 -13.33 -19.40
N ASP A 7 1.98 -12.73 -20.22
CA ASP A 7 0.55 -12.66 -19.93
C ASP A 7 -0.16 -13.89 -20.50
N ILE A 8 -1.06 -14.46 -19.72
CA ILE A 8 -1.69 -15.75 -20.02
C ILE A 8 -3.19 -15.65 -19.76
N GLN A 9 -3.99 -16.26 -20.64
CA GLN A 9 -5.43 -16.36 -20.41
C GLN A 9 -5.73 -17.34 -19.28
N ASP A 10 -6.73 -17.03 -18.45
CA ASP A 10 -7.17 -17.88 -17.33
C ASP A 10 -7.50 -19.31 -17.76
N SER A 11 -8.12 -19.46 -18.94
CA SER A 11 -8.47 -20.75 -19.54
C SER A 11 -7.23 -21.64 -19.80
N PHE A 12 -6.08 -21.02 -20.05
CA PHE A 12 -4.82 -21.70 -20.34
C PHE A 12 -3.90 -21.83 -19.11
N LEU A 13 -4.23 -21.18 -17.99
CA LEU A 13 -3.40 -21.16 -16.78
C LEU A 13 -3.03 -22.57 -16.30
N LYS A 14 -4.01 -23.49 -16.28
CA LYS A 14 -3.79 -24.86 -15.80
C LYS A 14 -2.83 -25.64 -16.70
N GLU A 15 -2.97 -25.51 -18.02
CA GLU A 15 -2.09 -26.17 -18.99
C GLU A 15 -0.67 -25.60 -18.92
N PHE A 16 -0.55 -24.27 -18.79
CA PHE A 16 0.71 -23.61 -18.59
C PHE A 16 1.43 -24.06 -17.32
N LEU A 17 0.72 -24.12 -16.18
CA LEU A 17 1.30 -24.61 -14.92
C LEU A 17 1.78 -26.06 -15.03
N ASN A 18 1.03 -26.93 -15.73
CA ASN A 18 1.47 -28.30 -16.01
C ASN A 18 2.76 -28.36 -16.86
N PHE A 19 2.88 -27.50 -17.87
CA PHE A 19 4.10 -27.39 -18.68
C PHE A 19 5.29 -26.93 -17.83
N VAL A 20 5.09 -25.90 -16.99
CA VAL A 20 6.11 -25.36 -16.10
C VAL A 20 6.60 -26.42 -15.12
N GLN A 21 5.67 -27.15 -14.48
CA GLN A 21 5.99 -28.21 -13.53
C GLN A 21 6.83 -29.33 -14.17
N LYS A 22 6.52 -29.73 -15.41
CA LYS A 22 7.29 -30.72 -16.16
C LYS A 22 8.72 -30.26 -16.50
N ASN A 23 8.98 -28.96 -16.49
CA ASN A 23 10.25 -28.35 -16.86
C ASN A 23 10.92 -27.60 -15.69
N GLN A 24 10.58 -27.95 -14.44
CA GLN A 24 11.07 -27.28 -13.23
C GLN A 24 12.60 -27.19 -13.08
N ASN A 25 13.35 -28.08 -13.76
CA ASN A 25 14.82 -28.02 -13.79
C ASN A 25 15.38 -26.94 -14.72
N LYS A 26 14.54 -26.35 -15.58
CA LYS A 26 14.90 -25.33 -16.57
C LYS A 26 14.15 -24.02 -16.34
N ILE A 27 13.03 -24.06 -15.63
CA ILE A 27 12.16 -22.91 -15.38
C ILE A 27 12.16 -22.62 -13.88
N LEU A 28 12.62 -21.42 -13.52
CA LEU A 28 12.50 -20.89 -12.18
C LEU A 28 11.22 -20.04 -12.10
N VAL A 29 10.21 -20.54 -11.39
CA VAL A 29 9.03 -19.75 -11.03
C VAL A 29 9.39 -18.90 -9.83
N ARG A 30 9.34 -17.58 -9.99
CA ARG A 30 9.44 -16.63 -8.88
C ARG A 30 8.05 -16.05 -8.67
N ASN A 31 7.50 -16.26 -7.48
CA ASN A 31 6.29 -15.55 -7.09
C ASN A 31 6.66 -14.09 -6.86
N SER A 32 5.81 -13.16 -7.28
CA SER A 32 5.99 -11.74 -6.98
C SER A 32 5.97 -11.43 -5.49
N SER A 33 5.62 -12.41 -4.64
CA SER A 33 5.71 -12.35 -3.19
C SER A 33 7.12 -12.14 -2.66
N ASP A 34 8.17 -12.34 -3.46
CA ASP A 34 9.54 -11.95 -3.08
C ASP A 34 9.68 -10.41 -2.95
N TYR A 35 8.65 -9.65 -3.37
CA TYR A 35 8.46 -8.22 -3.15
C TYR A 35 7.13 -7.93 -2.41
N GLU A 36 6.63 -8.86 -1.59
CA GLU A 36 5.50 -8.57 -0.71
C GLU A 36 5.91 -7.43 0.22
N ASP A 37 5.22 -6.31 0.07
CA ASP A 37 5.27 -5.25 1.05
C ASP A 37 4.77 -5.83 2.37
N ILE A 38 5.71 -6.15 3.26
CA ILE A 38 5.46 -6.82 4.54
C ILE A 38 4.51 -6.03 5.45
N TYR A 39 4.24 -4.75 5.14
CA TYR A 39 3.31 -3.90 5.87
C TYR A 39 1.98 -3.68 5.13
N PHE A 40 1.75 -4.34 3.99
CA PHE A 40 0.55 -4.16 3.19
C PHE A 40 -0.74 -4.40 3.98
N ASP A 41 -0.81 -5.53 4.68
CA ASP A 41 -1.97 -5.89 5.49
C ASP A 41 -2.18 -4.94 6.67
N ASP A 42 -1.08 -4.49 7.29
CA ASP A 42 -1.14 -3.53 8.39
C ASP A 42 -1.63 -2.16 7.91
N ARG A 43 -1.12 -1.66 6.78
CA ARG A 43 -1.61 -0.42 6.16
C ARG A 43 -3.06 -0.54 5.72
N LYS A 44 -3.48 -1.70 5.22
CA LYS A 44 -4.87 -1.98 4.85
C LYS A 44 -5.80 -1.89 6.06
N LYS A 45 -5.42 -2.50 7.19
CA LYS A 45 -6.17 -2.42 8.46
C LYS A 45 -6.23 -0.97 8.99
N GLN A 46 -5.09 -0.26 8.96
CA GLN A 46 -5.03 1.14 9.38
C GLN A 46 -5.96 2.02 8.54
N LEU A 47 -5.92 1.88 7.21
CA LEU A 47 -6.80 2.64 6.31
C LEU A 47 -8.27 2.35 6.57
N GLN A 48 -8.64 1.08 6.82
CA GLN A 48 -10.01 0.73 7.13
C GLN A 48 -10.47 1.39 8.44
N LYS A 49 -9.64 1.36 9.47
CA LYS A 49 -9.93 2.02 10.74
C LYS A 49 -10.10 3.53 10.60
N ILE A 50 -9.19 4.21 9.89
CA ILE A 50 -9.29 5.66 9.62
C ILE A 50 -10.64 5.99 8.94
N ARG A 51 -11.04 5.18 7.95
CA ARG A 51 -12.33 5.38 7.27
C ARG A 51 -13.53 5.18 8.19
N GLU A 52 -13.47 4.22 9.11
CA GLU A 52 -14.50 3.98 10.12
C GLU A 52 -14.56 5.13 11.13
N ASP A 53 -13.40 5.57 11.63
CA ASP A 53 -13.31 6.68 12.59
C ASP A 53 -13.78 8.02 11.97
N ILE A 54 -13.54 8.26 10.67
CA ILE A 54 -14.11 9.41 9.95
C ILE A 54 -15.63 9.29 9.83
N LYS A 55 -16.16 8.10 9.51
CA LYS A 55 -17.62 7.88 9.41
C LYS A 55 -18.33 8.02 10.75
N ASP A 56 -17.69 7.57 11.82
CA ASP A 56 -18.19 7.66 13.20
C ASP A 56 -18.01 9.07 13.79
N GLY A 57 -17.33 9.98 13.08
CA GLY A 57 -17.04 11.34 13.53
C GLY A 57 -15.96 11.45 14.61
N LYS A 58 -15.24 10.36 14.89
CA LYS A 58 -14.09 10.32 15.82
C LYS A 58 -12.86 11.01 15.24
N GLU A 59 -12.68 10.89 13.92
CA GLU A 59 -11.68 11.63 13.16
C GLU A 59 -12.34 12.60 12.18
N LYS A 60 -11.67 13.72 11.91
CA LYS A 60 -12.11 14.70 10.91
C LYS A 60 -11.20 14.62 9.69
N LEU A 61 -11.80 14.55 8.52
CA LEU A 61 -11.11 14.79 7.26
C LEU A 61 -11.03 16.31 7.04
N TYR A 62 -9.82 16.84 7.00
CA TYR A 62 -9.58 18.26 6.70
C TYR A 62 -9.35 18.45 5.21
N SER A 63 -9.83 19.56 4.66
CA SER A 63 -9.28 20.07 3.40
C SER A 63 -7.85 20.57 3.61
N ILE A 64 -7.11 20.75 2.52
CA ILE A 64 -5.75 21.32 2.57
C ILE A 64 -5.80 22.72 3.21
N ASP A 65 -6.72 23.58 2.77
CA ASP A 65 -6.89 24.93 3.33
C ASP A 65 -7.20 24.93 4.83
N GLU A 66 -8.02 23.96 5.30
CA GLU A 66 -8.32 23.82 6.72
C GLU A 66 -7.12 23.33 7.52
N PHE A 67 -6.33 22.42 6.94
CA PHE A 67 -5.09 21.95 7.53
C PHE A 67 -4.08 23.09 7.66
N GLU A 68 -3.83 23.82 6.58
CA GLU A 68 -2.88 24.95 6.55
C GLU A 68 -3.24 26.01 7.59
N LYS A 69 -4.51 26.43 7.66
CA LYS A 69 -4.96 27.41 8.68
C LYS A 69 -4.71 26.95 10.11
N ARG A 70 -4.90 25.66 10.39
CA ARG A 70 -4.66 25.10 11.73
C ARG A 70 -3.18 24.95 12.01
N PHE A 71 -2.39 24.61 10.99
CA PHE A 71 -0.95 24.51 11.10
C PHE A 71 -0.32 25.88 11.38
N ASP A 72 -0.72 26.92 10.64
CA ASP A 72 -0.29 28.30 10.89
C ASP A 72 -0.61 28.78 12.31
N LEU A 73 -1.78 28.38 12.82
CA LEU A 73 -2.18 28.71 14.20
C LEU A 73 -1.27 27.98 15.21
N PHE A 74 -1.02 26.70 14.98
CA PHE A 74 -0.13 25.90 15.81
C PHE A 74 1.30 26.46 15.81
N GLU A 75 1.84 26.86 14.65
CA GLU A 75 3.17 27.47 14.54
C GLU A 75 3.26 28.76 15.36
N LYS A 76 2.26 29.65 15.25
CA LYS A 76 2.19 30.89 16.06
C LYS A 76 2.12 30.62 17.55
N GLU A 77 1.44 29.56 17.98
CA GLU A 77 1.37 29.16 19.39
C GLU A 77 2.71 28.66 19.90
N ILE A 78 3.44 27.88 19.10
CA ILE A 78 4.79 27.42 19.40
C ILE A 78 5.74 28.62 19.51
N ASP A 79 5.73 29.51 18.53
CA ASP A 79 6.57 30.72 18.56
C ASP A 79 6.30 31.57 19.80
N LYS A 80 5.03 31.84 20.13
CA LYS A 80 4.68 32.58 21.35
C LYS A 80 5.15 31.90 22.63
N LYS A 81 5.17 30.57 22.67
CA LYS A 81 5.53 29.80 23.86
C LYS A 81 7.04 29.68 24.07
N TYR A 82 7.82 29.71 22.99
CA TYR A 82 9.25 29.40 23.02
C TYR A 82 10.15 30.52 22.49
N ALA A 83 9.60 31.61 21.94
CA ALA A 83 10.35 32.83 21.66
C ALA A 83 10.64 33.57 22.97
N ASN A 84 11.83 33.30 23.53
CA ASN A 84 12.51 34.17 24.48
C ASN A 84 13.29 35.25 23.74
#